data_AF-A0A1L7UC20-F1
#
_entry.id   AF-A0A1L7UC20-F1
#
_cell.length_a   1.000
_cell.length_b   1.000
_cell.length_c   1.000
_cell.angle_alpha   90.00
_cell.angle_beta   90.00
_cell.angle_gamma   90.00
#
_symmetry.space_group_name_H-M   'P 1'
#
loop_
_entity.id
_entity.type
_entity.pdbx_description
1 polymer ?
#
loop_
_entity_poly.entity_id
_entity_poly.type
_entity_poly.pdbx_seq_one_letter_code
_entity_poly.pdbx_strand_id
1 'polypeptide(L)'
;MRLLLVPLLSLLASSANAYKTGLMGYGQSWYDPPCAYGCRAVIGSAPLDCPSMEHHTGTSEHSHGGSPLAPCIATNGDFLRTLAYCLSTRCADVSASKLEAYWAGQATGDKTVSAEWTYGAALANVTAPPKRTYVAGDTLNYTALVTDADYQCQYDFNAFFDWEEAVQSTYVIVLISIGVATPVFFSALGYLPFMTRAIDKIRPYLVYPSTFRGYNIRPLPYLLGNAPTTGQGLWIAMFIILNIVLGTVSYKNFPYTHRWGFTKSAELLAYVGYRTGHISFALLPLTVLFSSRNNILLWITDWPFSTFLVLHRWVARLCALHAIVHSITLLAAYISLGTYYTDVHKPYWIWGIVETLCLLLLLAQSVLWLRRASYEVFLILHIVLTVFVIVGCWYHVYFWKPFSGVYELWIYMVCAVWFFDRLFRVLRVAKNGIRQASVVELSNEIVRLDISGVRWLSTPGYHAYIYFPTLQPFLPWQNHPFSITNTALLQGTSAAGSSHTGGAVLELEVDAFSW
;
A
#
# COMPACT_ATOMS: atom_id res chain seq x y z
N MET A 1 7.82 13.27 25.45
CA MET A 1 7.23 12.50 24.33
C MET A 1 8.09 12.50 23.07
N ARG A 2 8.73 13.61 22.66
CA ARG A 2 9.68 13.64 21.52
C ARG A 2 10.91 12.73 21.65
N LEU A 3 11.34 12.41 22.88
CA LEU A 3 12.45 11.47 23.16
C LEU A 3 12.10 9.98 23.04
N LEU A 4 10.81 9.61 22.93
CA LEU A 4 10.38 8.20 22.83
C LEU A 4 10.21 7.71 21.38
N LEU A 5 10.27 8.60 20.39
CA LEU A 5 10.16 8.25 18.96
C LEU A 5 11.43 7.57 18.42
N VAL A 6 12.61 7.99 18.89
CA VAL A 6 13.91 7.43 18.49
C VAL A 6 14.07 5.96 18.90
N PRO A 7 13.76 5.54 20.14
CA PRO A 7 13.82 4.11 20.53
C PRO A 7 12.74 3.28 19.82
N LEU A 8 11.56 3.83 19.53
CA LEU A 8 10.50 3.10 18.82
C LEU A 8 10.85 2.84 17.35
N LEU A 9 11.47 3.81 16.67
CA LEU A 9 11.98 3.67 15.31
C LEU A 9 13.14 2.66 15.22
N SER A 10 13.99 2.61 16.25
CA SER A 10 15.10 1.63 16.31
C SER A 10 14.62 0.22 16.66
N LEU A 11 13.56 0.07 17.47
CA LEU A 11 12.89 -1.23 17.68
C LEU A 11 12.22 -1.76 16.41
N LEU A 12 11.54 -0.90 15.63
CA LEU A 12 10.94 -1.27 14.34
C LEU A 12 12.00 -1.66 13.29
N ALA A 13 13.13 -0.96 13.26
CA ALA A 13 14.26 -1.31 12.40
C ALA A 13 14.90 -2.66 12.79
N SER A 14 14.89 -3.00 14.09
CA SER A 14 15.44 -4.26 14.59
C SER A 14 14.57 -5.47 14.26
N SER A 15 13.24 -5.31 14.19
CA SER A 15 12.31 -6.38 13.79
C SER A 15 12.33 -6.72 12.30
N ALA A 16 12.86 -5.83 11.45
CA ALA A 16 12.95 -6.07 10.00
C ALA A 16 14.05 -7.07 9.62
N ASN A 17 15.02 -7.34 10.51
CA ASN A 17 16.14 -8.24 10.24
C ASN A 17 15.84 -9.73 10.50
N ALA A 18 14.67 -10.08 11.04
CA ALA A 18 14.36 -11.45 11.46
C ALA A 18 13.69 -12.32 10.37
N TYR A 19 13.21 -11.72 9.29
CA TYR A 19 12.63 -12.45 8.16
C TYR A 19 13.29 -11.96 6.86
N LYS A 20 13.59 -12.87 5.94
CA LYS A 20 13.97 -12.54 4.55
C LYS A 20 12.76 -11.90 3.84
N THR A 21 12.36 -10.71 4.25
CA THR A 21 11.20 -9.96 3.77
C THR A 21 11.67 -8.55 3.42
N GLY A 22 12.30 -8.44 2.26
CA GLY A 22 12.71 -7.17 1.67
C GLY A 22 11.74 -6.76 0.58
N LEU A 23 11.78 -5.49 0.16
CA LEU A 23 11.10 -5.10 -1.08
C LEU A 23 11.88 -5.70 -2.26
N MET A 24 11.22 -5.94 -3.40
CA MET A 24 11.89 -6.51 -4.58
C MET A 24 13.04 -5.60 -5.03
N GLY A 25 14.21 -6.19 -5.27
CA GLY A 25 15.45 -5.45 -5.54
C GLY A 25 16.22 -4.97 -4.30
N TYR A 26 15.66 -5.09 -3.09
CA TYR A 26 16.27 -4.66 -1.82
C TYR A 26 16.34 -5.83 -0.83
N GLY A 27 17.21 -6.80 -1.12
CA GLY A 27 17.39 -8.01 -0.31
C GLY A 27 16.43 -9.16 -0.64
N GLN A 28 15.52 -8.96 -1.61
CA GLN A 28 14.64 -9.99 -2.16
C GLN A 28 14.58 -9.87 -3.69
N SER A 29 14.57 -11.00 -4.41
CA SER A 29 14.32 -11.07 -5.85
C SER A 29 13.45 -12.30 -6.17
N TRP A 30 12.81 -12.34 -7.35
CA TRP A 30 11.97 -13.46 -7.76
C TRP A 30 12.83 -14.66 -8.13
N TYR A 31 13.96 -14.41 -8.78
CA TYR A 31 14.78 -15.45 -9.37
C TYR A 31 16.20 -15.41 -8.80
N ASP A 32 16.38 -15.83 -7.54
CA ASP A 32 17.70 -15.98 -6.91
C ASP A 32 18.07 -17.45 -6.62
N PRO A 33 19.15 -18.01 -7.21
CA PRO A 33 20.01 -17.43 -8.25
C PRO A 33 19.36 -17.52 -9.65
N PRO A 34 19.54 -16.53 -10.54
CA PRO A 34 18.88 -16.51 -11.85
C PRO A 34 19.21 -17.73 -12.73
N CYS A 35 20.43 -18.25 -12.62
CA CYS A 35 20.89 -19.42 -13.39
C CYS A 35 20.08 -20.68 -13.08
N ALA A 36 19.73 -20.92 -11.81
CA ALA A 36 18.99 -22.12 -11.41
C ALA A 36 17.54 -22.04 -11.89
N TYR A 37 16.93 -20.86 -11.75
CA TYR A 37 15.60 -20.59 -12.29
C TYR A 37 15.55 -20.66 -13.82
N GLY A 38 16.61 -20.21 -14.51
CA GLY A 38 16.74 -20.37 -15.97
C GLY A 38 16.69 -21.83 -16.39
N CYS A 39 17.53 -22.68 -15.78
CA CYS A 39 17.54 -24.12 -16.01
C CYS A 39 16.16 -24.77 -15.78
N ARG A 40 15.55 -24.46 -14.63
CA ARG A 40 14.22 -24.99 -14.29
C ARG A 40 13.14 -24.51 -15.27
N ALA A 41 13.18 -23.27 -15.71
CA ALA A 41 12.16 -22.69 -16.56
C ALA A 41 12.15 -23.30 -17.98
N VAL A 42 13.29 -23.81 -18.47
CA VAL A 42 13.35 -24.49 -19.78
C VAL A 42 12.54 -25.80 -19.76
N ILE A 43 12.71 -26.61 -18.71
CA ILE A 43 12.10 -27.95 -18.60
C ILE A 43 10.82 -27.97 -17.75
N GLY A 44 10.45 -26.85 -17.14
CA GLY A 44 9.43 -26.80 -16.09
C GLY A 44 8.01 -27.17 -16.54
N SER A 45 7.74 -27.07 -17.84
CA SER A 45 6.47 -27.48 -18.47
C SER A 45 6.61 -28.74 -19.34
N ALA A 46 7.71 -29.50 -19.18
CA ALA A 46 7.90 -30.75 -19.90
C ALA A 46 6.80 -31.75 -19.50
N PRO A 47 6.13 -32.41 -20.47
CA PRO A 47 5.30 -33.57 -20.17
C PRO A 47 6.14 -34.66 -19.47
N LEU A 48 5.57 -35.29 -18.45
CA LEU A 48 6.22 -36.34 -17.68
C LEU A 48 5.35 -37.61 -17.67
N ASP A 49 6.00 -38.77 -17.79
CA ASP A 49 5.35 -40.07 -17.62
C ASP A 49 5.16 -40.37 -16.14
N CYS A 50 4.08 -39.84 -15.56
CA CYS A 50 3.71 -40.06 -14.16
C CYS A 50 2.77 -41.29 -14.07
N PRO A 51 3.05 -42.31 -13.23
CA PRO A 51 2.07 -43.34 -12.92
C PRO A 51 0.78 -42.67 -12.43
N SER A 52 -0.37 -43.13 -12.92
CA SER A 52 -1.68 -42.51 -12.78
C SER A 52 -1.91 -41.86 -11.41
N MET A 53 -2.00 -40.53 -11.41
CA MET A 53 -2.85 -39.82 -10.45
C MET A 53 -4.28 -40.31 -10.74
N GLU A 54 -4.73 -41.35 -10.04
CA GLU A 54 -6.10 -41.84 -10.14
C GLU A 54 -7.08 -40.68 -9.94
N HIS A 55 -8.11 -40.68 -10.79
CA HIS A 55 -9.29 -39.82 -10.78
C HIS A 55 -9.60 -39.08 -9.46
N HIS A 56 -9.29 -37.78 -9.41
CA HIS A 56 -10.13 -36.81 -8.71
C HIS A 56 -11.05 -36.11 -9.71
N THR A 57 -11.98 -36.87 -10.27
CA THR A 57 -13.26 -36.33 -10.74
C THR A 57 -14.10 -36.02 -9.51
N GLY A 58 -14.01 -34.80 -9.00
CA GLY A 58 -14.83 -34.38 -7.86
C GLY A 58 -14.31 -33.09 -7.24
N THR A 59 -15.09 -32.02 -7.44
CA THR A 59 -15.03 -30.72 -6.75
C THR A 59 -13.72 -29.95 -6.84
N SER A 60 -13.84 -28.73 -7.34
CA SER A 60 -12.87 -27.64 -7.23
C SER A 60 -12.59 -27.32 -5.76
N GLU A 61 -11.82 -28.17 -5.08
CA GLU A 61 -11.23 -27.88 -3.78
C GLU A 61 -9.93 -27.09 -3.98
N HIS A 62 -9.75 -26.10 -3.10
CA HIS A 62 -8.82 -25.01 -3.22
C HIS A 62 -7.35 -25.48 -3.23
N SER A 63 -6.76 -25.63 -4.42
CA SER A 63 -5.32 -25.85 -4.56
C SER A 63 -4.56 -24.57 -4.18
N HIS A 64 -3.79 -24.67 -3.09
CA HIS A 64 -2.88 -23.66 -2.59
C HIS A 64 -1.68 -23.49 -3.54
N GLY A 65 -1.82 -22.74 -4.64
CA GLY A 65 -0.70 -22.14 -5.38
C GLY A 65 0.42 -23.06 -5.91
N GLY A 66 0.27 -24.39 -5.81
CA GLY A 66 1.26 -25.38 -6.20
C GLY A 66 1.06 -25.87 -7.63
N SER A 67 2.15 -26.26 -8.31
CA SER A 67 2.05 -26.95 -9.59
C SER A 67 1.41 -28.33 -9.37
N PRO A 68 0.31 -28.70 -10.06
CA PRO A 68 -0.29 -30.04 -9.96
C PRO A 68 0.71 -31.16 -10.33
N LEU A 69 1.78 -30.81 -11.03
CA LEU A 69 2.84 -31.71 -11.45
C LEU A 69 3.94 -31.88 -10.39
N ALA A 70 3.95 -31.09 -9.31
CA ALA A 70 5.01 -31.10 -8.31
C ALA A 70 5.25 -32.48 -7.67
N PRO A 71 4.22 -33.27 -7.30
CA PRO A 71 4.42 -34.63 -6.79
C PRO A 71 5.08 -35.56 -7.81
N CYS A 72 4.75 -35.42 -9.09
CA CYS A 72 5.38 -36.21 -10.14
C CYS A 72 6.83 -35.79 -10.41
N ILE A 73 7.10 -34.48 -10.44
CA ILE A 73 8.47 -33.96 -10.56
C ILE A 73 9.35 -34.48 -9.41
N ALA A 74 8.80 -34.56 -8.20
CA ALA A 74 9.53 -34.98 -7.02
C ALA A 74 10.13 -36.38 -7.14
N THR A 75 9.46 -37.31 -7.84
CA THR A 75 9.91 -38.71 -8.01
C THR A 75 10.45 -39.01 -9.41
N ASN A 76 10.39 -38.04 -10.34
CA ASN A 76 10.87 -38.27 -11.70
C ASN A 76 12.39 -38.09 -11.78
N GLY A 77 13.11 -39.20 -11.76
CA GLY A 77 14.57 -39.21 -11.78
C GLY A 77 15.20 -38.59 -13.04
N ASP A 78 14.53 -38.61 -14.20
CA ASP A 78 15.03 -37.98 -15.43
C ASP A 78 14.93 -36.46 -15.39
N PHE A 79 13.82 -35.93 -14.86
CA PHE A 79 13.66 -34.50 -14.61
C PHE A 79 14.72 -34.00 -13.62
N LEU A 80 14.86 -34.68 -12.47
CA LEU A 80 15.83 -34.28 -11.45
C LEU A 80 17.27 -34.35 -11.98
N ARG A 81 17.67 -35.41 -12.70
CA ARG A 81 19.01 -35.48 -13.31
C ARG A 81 19.24 -34.39 -14.35
N THR A 82 18.25 -34.11 -15.20
CA THR A 82 18.32 -33.03 -16.19
C THR A 82 18.51 -31.67 -15.53
N LEU A 83 17.74 -31.39 -14.47
CA LEU A 83 17.85 -30.15 -13.71
C LEU A 83 19.22 -30.04 -13.02
N ALA A 84 19.64 -31.08 -12.31
CA ALA A 84 20.92 -31.11 -11.59
C ALA A 84 22.10 -30.89 -12.55
N TYR A 85 22.09 -31.54 -13.70
CA TYR A 85 23.13 -31.36 -14.72
C TYR A 85 23.15 -29.92 -15.25
N CYS A 86 22.00 -29.33 -15.55
CA CYS A 86 21.92 -27.92 -15.97
C CYS A 86 22.47 -26.96 -14.89
N LEU A 87 22.09 -27.15 -13.62
CA LEU A 87 22.61 -26.35 -12.51
C LEU A 87 24.14 -26.47 -12.40
N SER A 88 24.68 -27.68 -12.52
CA SER A 88 26.13 -27.92 -12.40
C SER A 88 26.95 -27.20 -13.48
N THR A 89 26.37 -27.03 -14.67
CA THR A 89 27.04 -26.41 -15.82
C THR A 89 26.81 -24.90 -15.90
N ARG A 90 25.65 -24.42 -15.46
CA ARG A 90 25.24 -23.00 -15.59
C ARG A 90 25.41 -22.16 -14.34
N CYS A 91 25.53 -22.79 -13.17
CA CYS A 91 25.64 -22.11 -11.88
C CYS A 91 26.99 -22.35 -11.18
N ALA A 92 28.09 -22.43 -11.94
CA ALA A 92 29.42 -22.72 -11.40
C ALA A 92 29.89 -21.72 -10.32
N ASP A 93 29.48 -20.45 -10.44
CA ASP A 93 29.85 -19.37 -9.50
C ASP A 93 28.96 -19.31 -8.24
N VAL A 94 27.96 -20.20 -8.12
CA VAL A 94 27.02 -20.23 -7.00
C VAL A 94 27.47 -21.28 -5.98
N SER A 95 27.44 -20.92 -4.69
CA SER A 95 27.79 -21.87 -3.63
C SER A 95 26.86 -23.08 -3.61
N ALA A 96 27.43 -24.27 -3.33
CA ALA A 96 26.65 -25.50 -3.22
C ALA A 96 25.51 -25.40 -2.20
N SER A 97 25.73 -24.71 -1.07
CA SER A 97 24.70 -24.47 -0.06
C SER A 97 23.50 -23.66 -0.58
N LYS A 98 23.75 -22.68 -1.46
CA LYS A 98 22.69 -21.88 -2.07
C LYS A 98 21.93 -22.68 -3.13
N LEU A 99 22.60 -23.55 -3.88
CA LEU A 99 21.96 -24.47 -4.83
C LEU A 99 21.10 -25.52 -4.12
N GLU A 100 21.56 -26.09 -3.01
CA GLU A 100 20.76 -27.01 -2.20
C GLU A 100 19.53 -26.32 -1.60
N ALA A 101 19.68 -25.09 -1.11
CA ALA A 101 18.54 -24.31 -0.61
C ALA A 101 17.53 -23.99 -1.72
N TYR A 102 17.99 -23.65 -2.92
CA TYR A 102 17.14 -23.50 -4.09
C TYR A 102 16.43 -24.82 -4.43
N TRP A 103 17.17 -25.92 -4.46
CA TRP A 103 16.68 -27.26 -4.82
C TRP A 103 15.52 -27.69 -3.90
N ALA A 104 15.74 -27.61 -2.59
CA ALA A 104 14.76 -27.97 -1.59
C ALA A 104 13.48 -27.14 -1.68
N GLY A 105 13.58 -25.87 -2.10
CA GLY A 105 12.43 -24.99 -2.18
C GLY A 105 11.73 -24.95 -3.54
N GLN A 106 12.44 -25.19 -4.65
CA GLN A 106 11.96 -24.77 -5.98
C GLN A 106 12.12 -25.83 -7.07
N ALA A 107 12.89 -26.92 -6.87
CA ALA A 107 13.10 -27.92 -7.92
C ALA A 107 11.78 -28.51 -8.46
N THR A 108 10.85 -28.82 -7.56
CA THR A 108 9.50 -29.35 -7.87
C THR A 108 8.53 -28.26 -8.34
N GLY A 109 8.84 -26.99 -8.08
CA GLY A 109 7.95 -25.84 -8.32
C GLY A 109 6.93 -25.59 -7.22
N ASP A 110 6.94 -26.40 -6.17
CA ASP A 110 6.12 -26.22 -4.98
C ASP A 110 7.00 -26.39 -3.74
N LYS A 111 7.03 -25.38 -2.88
CA LYS A 111 7.84 -25.38 -1.65
C LYS A 111 7.38 -26.45 -0.65
N THR A 112 6.15 -26.93 -0.77
CA THR A 112 5.58 -27.95 0.12
C THR A 112 5.95 -29.38 -0.28
N VAL A 113 6.43 -29.57 -1.52
CA VAL A 113 6.79 -30.89 -2.06
C VAL A 113 8.29 -30.96 -2.28
N SER A 114 8.97 -31.75 -1.45
CA SER A 114 10.41 -31.99 -1.58
C SER A 114 10.72 -33.02 -2.67
N ALA A 115 11.79 -32.80 -3.43
CA ALA A 115 12.31 -33.78 -4.38
C ALA A 115 12.87 -35.01 -3.63
N GLU A 116 12.75 -36.19 -4.24
CA GLU A 116 13.23 -37.47 -3.69
C GLU A 116 14.74 -37.44 -3.43
N TRP A 117 15.51 -36.82 -4.34
CA TRP A 117 16.95 -36.67 -4.23
C TRP A 117 17.33 -35.23 -3.90
N THR A 118 18.37 -35.06 -3.08
CA THR A 118 19.04 -33.76 -2.91
C THR A 118 19.76 -33.36 -4.20
N TYR A 119 20.16 -32.09 -4.33
CA TYR A 119 20.87 -31.65 -5.54
C TYR A 119 22.16 -32.45 -5.74
N GLY A 120 22.95 -32.63 -4.67
CA GLY A 120 24.18 -33.44 -4.72
C GLY A 120 23.93 -34.89 -5.12
N ALA A 121 22.87 -35.52 -4.60
CA ALA A 121 22.52 -36.91 -4.93
C ALA A 121 22.03 -37.03 -6.38
N ALA A 122 21.19 -36.10 -6.85
CA ALA A 122 20.72 -36.06 -8.22
C ALA A 122 21.86 -35.87 -9.22
N LEU A 123 22.84 -35.01 -8.88
CA LEU A 123 24.04 -34.80 -9.70
C LEU A 123 24.96 -36.02 -9.71
N ALA A 124 25.14 -36.70 -8.56
CA ALA A 124 25.94 -37.93 -8.49
C ALA A 124 25.37 -39.07 -9.34
N ASN A 125 24.05 -39.09 -9.54
CA ASN A 125 23.38 -40.06 -10.41
C ASN A 125 23.51 -39.74 -11.92
N VAL A 126 24.16 -38.62 -12.29
CA VAL A 126 24.50 -38.32 -13.69
C VAL A 126 25.84 -38.97 -14.04
N THR A 127 25.79 -40.21 -14.54
CA THR A 127 26.99 -41.01 -14.84
C THR A 127 27.76 -40.56 -16.07
N ALA A 128 27.11 -39.85 -17.00
CA ALA A 128 27.72 -39.32 -18.21
C ALA A 128 27.00 -38.04 -18.68
N PRO A 129 27.69 -37.11 -19.38
CA PRO A 129 27.05 -35.95 -19.98
C PRO A 129 25.90 -36.35 -20.92
N PRO A 130 24.70 -35.73 -20.78
CA PRO A 130 23.58 -36.01 -21.65
C PRO A 130 23.88 -35.59 -23.09
N LYS A 131 23.58 -36.49 -24.03
CA LYS A 131 23.83 -36.27 -25.47
C LYS A 131 22.61 -35.73 -26.21
N ARG A 132 21.40 -36.04 -25.73
CA ARG A 132 20.14 -35.63 -26.37
C ARG A 132 19.69 -34.30 -25.80
N THR A 133 19.46 -33.32 -26.65
CA THR A 133 18.92 -32.02 -26.25
C THR A 133 17.43 -32.14 -25.89
N TYR A 134 16.98 -31.35 -24.92
CA TYR A 134 15.55 -31.21 -24.66
C TYR A 134 14.90 -30.38 -25.77
N VAL A 135 13.73 -30.80 -26.24
CA VAL A 135 12.90 -30.06 -27.18
C VAL A 135 11.57 -29.76 -26.51
N ALA A 136 11.11 -28.51 -26.56
CA ALA A 136 9.87 -28.12 -25.91
C ALA A 136 8.68 -28.95 -26.44
N GLY A 137 7.99 -29.64 -25.54
CA GLY A 137 6.87 -30.53 -25.86
C GLY A 137 7.22 -32.02 -25.85
N ASP A 138 8.51 -32.38 -25.88
CA ASP A 138 8.94 -33.77 -25.71
C ASP A 138 8.69 -34.23 -24.27
N THR A 139 8.22 -35.47 -24.12
CA THR A 139 8.11 -36.10 -22.81
C THR A 139 9.50 -36.37 -22.24
N LEU A 140 9.78 -35.86 -21.03
CA LEU A 140 11.09 -35.95 -20.41
C LEU A 140 11.25 -37.29 -19.66
N ASN A 141 11.53 -38.35 -20.44
CA ASN A 141 11.83 -39.71 -19.97
C ASN A 141 13.31 -40.10 -20.15
N TYR A 142 14.17 -39.08 -20.25
CA TYR A 142 15.61 -39.22 -20.38
C TYR A 142 16.31 -38.02 -19.75
N THR A 143 17.57 -38.20 -19.34
CA THR A 143 18.41 -37.07 -18.92
C THR A 143 18.77 -36.22 -20.14
N ALA A 144 18.24 -35.01 -20.21
CA ALA A 144 18.38 -34.14 -21.37
C ALA A 144 19.47 -33.09 -21.20
N LEU A 145 20.02 -32.62 -22.32
CA LEU A 145 20.89 -31.46 -22.39
C LEU A 145 20.06 -30.21 -22.66
N VAL A 146 20.20 -29.18 -21.83
CA VAL A 146 19.57 -27.87 -22.05
C VAL A 146 20.44 -27.05 -23.00
N THR A 147 19.88 -26.63 -24.13
CA THR A 147 20.61 -25.85 -25.13
C THR A 147 21.00 -24.47 -24.60
N ASP A 148 22.09 -23.89 -25.13
CA ASP A 148 22.51 -22.53 -24.78
C ASP A 148 21.41 -21.50 -25.09
N ALA A 149 20.75 -21.64 -26.23
CA ALA A 149 19.72 -20.71 -26.69
C ALA A 149 18.49 -20.71 -25.77
N ASP A 150 18.00 -21.90 -25.40
CA ASP A 150 16.81 -22.01 -24.53
C ASP A 150 17.11 -21.53 -23.11
N TYR A 151 18.29 -21.89 -22.58
CA TYR A 151 18.75 -21.41 -21.28
C TYR A 151 18.89 -19.89 -21.27
N GLN A 152 19.59 -19.31 -22.24
CA GLN A 152 19.87 -17.88 -22.26
C GLN A 152 18.59 -17.06 -22.36
N CYS A 153 17.62 -17.50 -23.17
CA CYS A 153 16.32 -16.87 -23.26
C CYS A 153 15.60 -16.84 -21.91
N GLN A 154 15.58 -17.94 -21.16
CA GLN A 154 14.95 -18.00 -19.83
C GLN A 154 15.74 -17.21 -18.78
N TYR A 155 17.06 -17.28 -18.81
CA TYR A 155 17.93 -16.50 -17.94
C TYR A 155 17.70 -15.00 -18.13
N ASP A 156 17.72 -14.53 -19.39
CA ASP A 156 17.50 -13.13 -19.74
C ASP A 156 16.10 -12.68 -19.32
N PHE A 157 15.07 -13.52 -19.51
CA PHE A 157 13.71 -13.20 -19.08
C PHE A 157 13.60 -13.04 -17.56
N ASN A 158 14.19 -13.96 -16.80
CA ASN A 158 14.19 -13.91 -15.33
C ASN A 158 14.93 -12.67 -14.83
N ALA A 159 16.12 -12.40 -15.37
CA ALA A 159 16.90 -11.21 -15.02
C ALA A 159 16.17 -9.91 -15.40
N PHE A 160 15.50 -9.90 -16.56
CA PHE A 160 14.70 -8.76 -17.01
C PHE A 160 13.50 -8.50 -16.07
N PHE A 161 12.78 -9.55 -15.69
CA PHE A 161 11.63 -9.44 -14.79
C PHE A 161 12.04 -8.96 -13.39
N ASP A 162 13.14 -9.48 -12.84
CA ASP A 162 13.69 -9.01 -11.56
C ASP A 162 14.12 -7.54 -11.63
N TRP A 163 14.71 -7.12 -12.76
CA TRP A 163 15.04 -5.72 -12.98
C TRP A 163 13.78 -4.84 -13.01
N GLU A 164 12.74 -5.22 -13.76
CA GLU A 164 11.47 -4.48 -13.80
C GLU A 164 10.87 -4.30 -12.39
N GLU A 165 10.79 -5.38 -11.63
CA GLU A 165 10.25 -5.39 -10.26
C GLU A 165 11.09 -4.55 -9.27
N ALA A 166 12.42 -4.58 -9.41
CA ALA A 166 13.33 -3.74 -8.62
C ALA A 166 13.17 -2.24 -8.94
N VAL A 167 12.99 -1.89 -10.22
CA VAL A 167 12.73 -0.51 -10.64
C VAL A 167 11.36 -0.05 -10.12
N GLN A 168 10.33 -0.91 -10.16
CA GLN A 168 8.99 -0.63 -9.61
C GLN A 168 9.07 -0.31 -8.12
N SER A 169 9.75 -1.18 -7.38
CA SER A 169 10.00 -1.04 -5.95
C SER A 169 10.76 0.26 -5.61
N THR A 170 11.79 0.59 -6.39
CA THR A 170 12.56 1.84 -6.21
C THR A 170 11.68 3.08 -6.39
N TYR A 171 10.84 3.12 -7.41
CA TYR A 171 9.99 4.29 -7.67
C TYR A 171 8.93 4.49 -6.59
N VAL A 172 8.36 3.39 -6.12
CA VAL A 172 7.41 3.40 -5.01
C VAL A 172 8.08 3.92 -3.73
N ILE A 173 9.29 3.46 -3.40
CA ILE A 173 10.06 3.98 -2.27
C ILE A 173 10.28 5.49 -2.43
N VAL A 174 10.69 5.96 -3.61
CA VAL A 174 10.89 7.38 -3.89
C VAL A 174 9.60 8.17 -3.69
N LEU A 175 8.46 7.69 -4.20
CA LEU A 175 7.17 8.36 -4.06
C LEU A 175 6.75 8.54 -2.59
N ILE A 176 6.80 7.46 -1.82
CA ILE A 176 6.41 7.49 -0.39
C ILE A 176 7.40 8.34 0.40
N SER A 177 8.70 8.16 0.16
CA SER A 177 9.75 8.91 0.84
C SER A 177 9.61 10.40 0.58
N ILE A 178 9.43 10.83 -0.67
CA ILE A 178 9.23 12.26 -0.99
C ILE A 178 7.89 12.76 -0.42
N GLY A 179 6.82 11.97 -0.51
CA GLY A 179 5.51 12.32 0.04
C GLY A 179 5.55 12.60 1.54
N VAL A 180 6.29 11.81 2.31
CA VAL A 180 6.45 11.94 3.77
C VAL A 180 7.55 12.93 4.15
N ALA A 181 8.70 12.90 3.46
CA ALA A 181 9.86 13.72 3.79
C ALA A 181 9.64 15.19 3.43
N THR A 182 8.85 15.51 2.40
CA THR A 182 8.65 16.91 2.00
C THR A 182 8.01 17.76 3.11
N PRO A 183 6.88 17.34 3.75
CA PRO A 183 6.34 18.02 4.92
C PRO A 183 7.36 18.16 6.07
N VAL A 184 8.11 17.08 6.35
CA VAL A 184 9.10 17.05 7.44
C VAL A 184 10.26 18.00 7.17
N PHE A 185 10.80 18.01 5.95
CA PHE A 185 11.92 18.84 5.53
C PHE A 185 11.59 20.32 5.63
N PHE A 186 10.44 20.75 5.08
CA PHE A 186 10.06 22.16 5.14
C PHE A 186 9.76 22.64 6.55
N SER A 187 9.20 21.79 7.41
CA SER A 187 9.06 22.11 8.84
C SER A 187 10.40 22.17 9.56
N ALA A 188 11.33 21.25 9.26
CA ALA A 188 12.68 21.24 9.83
C ALA A 188 13.46 22.53 9.51
N LEU A 189 13.32 23.07 8.30
CA LEU A 189 13.92 24.37 7.94
C LEU A 189 13.43 25.51 8.84
N GLY A 190 12.18 25.45 9.31
CA GLY A 190 11.59 26.41 10.25
C GLY A 190 12.25 26.43 11.63
N TYR A 191 12.87 25.32 12.05
CA TYR A 191 13.54 25.20 13.34
C TYR A 191 15.02 25.65 13.29
N LEU A 192 15.59 25.90 12.11
CA LEU A 192 16.96 26.36 11.98
C LEU A 192 17.06 27.85 12.35
N PRO A 193 17.91 28.25 13.31
CA PRO A 193 17.91 29.60 13.88
C PRO A 193 18.23 30.69 12.84
N PHE A 194 19.03 30.36 11.82
CA PHE A 194 19.41 31.28 10.75
C PHE A 194 18.37 31.41 9.62
N MET A 195 17.41 30.49 9.51
CA MET A 195 16.42 30.48 8.42
C MET A 195 15.16 31.29 8.73
N THR A 196 14.93 31.63 10.00
CA THR A 196 13.73 32.34 10.49
C THR A 196 13.39 33.59 9.67
N ARG A 197 14.36 34.49 9.47
CA ARG A 197 14.17 35.72 8.67
C ARG A 197 13.83 35.45 7.21
N ALA A 198 14.42 34.42 6.60
CA ALA A 198 14.13 34.07 5.21
C ALA A 198 12.73 33.47 5.08
N ILE A 199 12.35 32.59 6.00
CA ILE A 199 11.04 31.94 6.05
C ILE A 199 9.93 32.97 6.28
N ASP A 200 10.13 33.94 7.17
CA ASP A 200 9.14 35.00 7.42
C ASP A 200 8.91 35.90 6.20
N LYS A 201 9.93 36.10 5.35
CA LYS A 201 9.76 36.78 4.05
C LYS A 201 9.00 35.94 3.03
N ILE A 202 9.13 34.62 3.09
CA ILE A 202 8.53 33.69 2.11
C ILE A 202 7.09 33.31 2.49
N ARG A 203 6.77 33.21 3.79
CA ARG A 203 5.44 32.83 4.32
C ARG A 203 4.26 33.59 3.67
N PRO A 204 4.32 34.91 3.46
CA PRO A 204 3.27 35.67 2.79
C PRO A 204 2.96 35.25 1.35
N TYR A 205 3.90 34.59 0.69
CA TYR A 205 3.76 34.15 -0.71
C TYR A 205 3.38 32.68 -0.84
N LEU A 206 3.75 31.84 0.15
CA LEU A 206 3.52 30.39 0.10
C LEU A 206 2.41 29.89 1.02
N VAL A 207 2.26 30.44 2.23
CA VAL A 207 1.38 29.87 3.26
C VAL A 207 -0.02 30.48 3.22
N TYR A 208 -0.11 31.80 3.15
CA TYR A 208 -1.38 32.53 3.25
C TYR A 208 -2.19 32.66 1.95
N PRO A 209 -1.59 32.86 0.75
CA PRO A 209 -2.38 33.05 -0.45
C PRO A 209 -2.90 31.71 -0.99
N SER A 210 -4.15 31.69 -1.44
CA SER A 210 -4.68 30.63 -2.31
C SER A 210 -4.00 30.65 -3.67
N THR A 211 -3.80 29.47 -4.26
CA THR A 211 -3.35 29.32 -5.66
C THR A 211 -4.28 30.05 -6.64
N PHE A 212 -5.58 30.09 -6.33
CA PHE A 212 -6.58 30.83 -7.11
C PHE A 212 -7.04 32.08 -6.34
N ARG A 213 -6.78 33.26 -6.93
CA ARG A 213 -7.11 34.54 -6.32
C ARG A 213 -8.63 34.62 -6.01
N GLY A 214 -8.96 35.00 -4.78
CA GLY A 214 -10.33 35.13 -4.30
C GLY A 214 -10.98 33.83 -3.80
N TYR A 215 -10.30 32.67 -3.87
CA TYR A 215 -10.82 31.37 -3.41
C TYR A 215 -10.27 30.90 -2.06
N ASN A 216 -9.81 31.83 -1.20
CA ASN A 216 -9.28 31.51 0.13
C ASN A 216 -10.33 30.87 1.06
N ILE A 217 -11.61 31.29 0.92
CA ILE A 217 -12.72 30.89 1.81
C ILE A 217 -13.85 30.23 1.00
N ARG A 218 -14.06 30.66 -0.25
CA ARG A 218 -15.10 30.11 -1.12
C ARG A 218 -14.63 28.84 -1.82
N PRO A 219 -15.51 27.84 -2.01
CA PRO A 219 -15.20 26.70 -2.86
C PRO A 219 -15.01 27.14 -4.32
N LEU A 220 -14.23 26.37 -5.06
CA LEU A 220 -14.09 26.50 -6.51
C LEU A 220 -15.44 26.32 -7.23
N PRO A 221 -15.57 26.84 -8.46
CA PRO A 221 -16.78 26.66 -9.27
C PRO A 221 -17.17 25.18 -9.35
N TYR A 222 -18.47 24.91 -9.49
CA TYR A 222 -19.05 23.55 -9.51
C TYR A 222 -18.79 22.73 -8.24
N LEU A 223 -18.50 23.39 -7.11
CA LEU A 223 -18.24 22.73 -5.82
C LEU A 223 -17.08 21.73 -5.89
N LEU A 224 -16.05 22.02 -6.70
CA LEU A 224 -14.86 21.16 -6.85
C LEU A 224 -13.99 21.07 -5.57
N GLY A 225 -14.35 21.81 -4.53
CA GLY A 225 -13.66 21.86 -3.23
C GLY A 225 -13.02 23.21 -2.96
N ASN A 226 -12.28 23.31 -1.87
CA ASN A 226 -11.55 24.52 -1.51
C ASN A 226 -10.23 24.59 -2.29
N ALA A 227 -9.87 25.79 -2.75
CA ALA A 227 -8.60 25.99 -3.41
C ALA A 227 -7.44 25.77 -2.43
N PRO A 228 -6.36 25.06 -2.84
CA PRO A 228 -5.18 24.92 -2.01
C PRO A 228 -4.47 26.28 -1.83
N THR A 229 -3.71 26.41 -0.75
CA THR A 229 -2.74 27.51 -0.63
C THR A 229 -1.62 27.33 -1.66
N THR A 230 -0.86 28.38 -1.98
CA THR A 230 0.24 28.29 -2.96
C THR A 230 1.23 27.18 -2.61
N GLY A 231 1.64 27.05 -1.35
CA GLY A 231 2.54 25.99 -0.89
C GLY A 231 1.93 24.60 -1.03
N GLN A 232 0.65 24.43 -0.69
CA GLN A 232 -0.08 23.19 -0.93
C GLN A 232 -0.14 22.88 -2.44
N GLY A 233 -0.41 23.88 -3.27
CA GLY A 233 -0.45 23.76 -4.73
C GLY A 233 0.89 23.35 -5.33
N LEU A 234 1.99 23.91 -4.85
CA LEU A 234 3.34 23.51 -5.26
C LEU A 234 3.66 22.07 -4.87
N TRP A 235 3.30 21.67 -3.65
CA TRP A 235 3.44 20.27 -3.23
C TRP A 235 2.62 19.33 -4.12
N ILE A 236 1.37 19.69 -4.40
CA ILE A 236 0.47 18.91 -5.27
C ILE A 236 1.08 18.79 -6.67
N ALA A 237 1.54 19.91 -7.26
CA ALA A 237 2.15 19.92 -8.59
C ALA A 237 3.40 19.03 -8.63
N MET A 238 4.30 19.17 -7.65
CA MET A 238 5.49 18.35 -7.53
C MET A 238 5.14 16.86 -7.39
N PHE A 239 4.15 16.52 -6.57
CA PHE A 239 3.73 15.13 -6.37
C PHE A 239 3.04 14.54 -7.62
N ILE A 240 2.25 15.33 -8.36
CA ILE A 240 1.67 14.92 -9.65
C ILE A 240 2.77 14.69 -10.68
N ILE A 241 3.71 15.62 -10.83
CA ILE A 241 4.85 15.51 -11.77
C ILE A 241 5.65 14.24 -11.44
N LEU A 242 5.95 14.01 -10.17
CA LEU A 242 6.68 12.83 -9.72
C LEU A 242 5.94 11.53 -10.08
N ASN A 243 4.63 11.47 -9.86
CA ASN A 243 3.80 10.31 -10.24
C ASN A 243 3.79 10.07 -11.76
N ILE A 244 3.69 11.14 -12.56
CA ILE A 244 3.71 11.05 -14.02
C ILE A 244 5.08 10.57 -14.51
N VAL A 245 6.17 11.20 -14.06
CA VAL A 245 7.52 10.83 -14.46
C VAL A 245 7.80 9.38 -14.09
N LEU A 246 7.64 9.00 -12.82
CA LEU A 246 7.93 7.63 -12.37
C LEU A 246 6.96 6.58 -12.95
N GLY A 247 5.74 6.98 -13.34
CA GLY A 247 4.80 6.13 -14.05
C GLY A 247 5.09 5.96 -15.54
N THR A 248 5.93 6.80 -16.16
CA THR A 248 6.13 6.83 -17.62
C THR A 248 7.56 6.50 -18.08
N VAL A 249 8.55 6.55 -17.18
CA VAL A 249 9.97 6.33 -17.53
C VAL A 249 10.46 4.90 -17.29
N SER A 250 11.52 4.54 -17.99
CA SER A 250 12.27 3.28 -17.85
C SER A 250 11.52 2.01 -18.24
N TYR A 251 10.70 2.07 -19.29
CA TYR A 251 10.18 0.88 -19.93
C TYR A 251 11.14 0.36 -20.99
N LYS A 252 11.32 -0.96 -21.05
CA LYS A 252 12.05 -1.65 -22.12
C LYS A 252 11.24 -2.86 -22.55
N ASN A 253 11.27 -3.19 -23.83
CA ASN A 253 10.74 -4.47 -24.29
C ASN A 253 11.82 -5.54 -24.12
N PHE A 254 11.40 -6.74 -23.75
CA PHE A 254 12.24 -7.92 -23.78
C PHE A 254 12.72 -8.17 -25.22
N PRO A 255 13.99 -8.51 -25.48
CA PRO A 255 14.49 -8.64 -26.86
C PRO A 255 13.84 -9.77 -27.66
N TYR A 256 13.48 -10.87 -27.00
CA TYR A 256 12.93 -12.07 -27.66
C TYR A 256 11.40 -12.07 -27.66
N THR A 257 10.78 -13.11 -28.22
CA THR A 257 9.34 -13.35 -28.07
C THR A 257 8.99 -13.44 -26.59
N HIS A 258 7.98 -12.68 -26.17
CA HIS A 258 7.62 -12.59 -24.76
C HIS A 258 7.13 -13.96 -24.26
N ARG A 259 7.62 -14.43 -23.10
CA ARG A 259 7.34 -15.79 -22.60
C ARG A 259 5.87 -16.04 -22.28
N TRP A 260 5.12 -14.99 -21.95
CA TRP A 260 3.66 -15.05 -21.76
C TRP A 260 2.85 -14.80 -23.03
N GLY A 261 3.48 -14.75 -24.22
CA GLY A 261 2.79 -14.64 -25.50
C GLY A 261 2.37 -13.21 -25.91
N PHE A 262 2.71 -12.19 -25.12
CA PHE A 262 2.42 -10.81 -25.47
C PHE A 262 3.14 -10.35 -26.75
N THR A 263 2.43 -9.60 -27.59
CA THR A 263 3.03 -8.80 -28.67
C THR A 263 3.85 -7.67 -28.06
N LYS A 264 4.75 -7.03 -28.82
CA LYS A 264 5.59 -5.94 -28.28
C LYS A 264 4.81 -4.74 -27.77
N SER A 265 3.64 -4.46 -28.36
CA SER A 265 2.74 -3.41 -27.86
C SER A 265 1.98 -3.85 -26.61
N ALA A 266 1.47 -5.09 -26.58
CA ALA A 266 0.77 -5.63 -25.42
C ALA A 266 1.71 -5.82 -24.21
N GLU A 267 2.97 -6.17 -24.46
CA GLU A 267 4.04 -6.26 -23.46
C GLU A 267 4.24 -4.91 -22.77
N LEU A 268 4.40 -3.83 -23.55
CA LEU A 268 4.53 -2.48 -22.99
C LEU A 268 3.30 -2.07 -22.18
N LEU A 269 2.08 -2.36 -22.67
CA LEU A 269 0.84 -2.11 -21.94
C LEU A 269 0.80 -2.89 -20.62
N ALA A 270 1.22 -4.16 -20.62
CA ALA A 270 1.29 -4.97 -19.41
C ALA A 270 2.26 -4.36 -18.39
N TYR A 271 3.45 -3.91 -18.81
CA TYR A 271 4.41 -3.27 -17.91
C TYR A 271 3.91 -1.93 -17.35
N VAL A 272 3.23 -1.12 -18.16
CA VAL A 272 2.55 0.10 -17.65
C VAL A 272 1.48 -0.28 -16.63
N GLY A 273 0.73 -1.34 -16.89
CA GLY A 273 -0.26 -1.86 -15.95
C GLY A 273 0.36 -2.29 -14.62
N TYR A 274 1.41 -3.10 -14.65
CA TYR A 274 2.11 -3.54 -13.43
C TYR A 274 2.69 -2.36 -12.64
N ARG A 275 3.33 -1.40 -13.33
CA ARG A 275 3.87 -0.17 -12.72
C ARG A 275 2.80 0.62 -11.98
N THR A 276 1.68 0.89 -12.64
CA THR A 276 0.60 1.72 -12.10
C THR A 276 -0.17 1.00 -10.98
N GLY A 277 -0.33 -0.33 -11.08
CA GLY A 277 -0.87 -1.14 -9.99
C GLY A 277 -0.02 -1.04 -8.73
N HIS A 278 1.30 -1.23 -8.86
CA HIS A 278 2.25 -1.07 -7.76
C HIS A 278 2.22 0.32 -7.12
N ILE A 279 2.22 1.38 -7.95
CA ILE A 279 2.13 2.75 -7.45
C ILE A 279 0.80 2.97 -6.71
N SER A 280 -0.31 2.44 -7.22
CA SER A 280 -1.61 2.58 -6.54
C SER A 280 -1.59 1.95 -5.14
N PHE A 281 -1.09 0.71 -5.02
CA PHE A 281 -0.92 0.02 -3.73
C PHE A 281 -0.04 0.83 -2.75
N ALA A 282 1.07 1.36 -3.25
CA ALA A 282 1.99 2.17 -2.48
C ALA A 282 1.40 3.49 -1.95
N LEU A 283 0.45 4.07 -2.67
CA LEU A 283 -0.20 5.32 -2.27
C LEU A 283 -1.30 5.09 -1.22
N LEU A 284 -1.79 3.86 -1.01
CA LEU A 284 -2.83 3.56 -0.02
C LEU A 284 -2.38 3.89 1.42
N PRO A 285 -1.21 3.45 1.93
CA PRO A 285 -0.76 3.82 3.27
C PRO A 285 -0.65 5.34 3.47
N LEU A 286 -0.13 6.04 2.47
CA LEU A 286 0.02 7.50 2.51
C LEU A 286 -1.36 8.19 2.53
N THR A 287 -2.31 7.67 1.76
CA THR A 287 -3.70 8.16 1.73
C THR A 287 -4.35 8.04 3.11
N VAL A 288 -4.22 6.89 3.76
CA VAL A 288 -4.78 6.67 5.11
C VAL A 288 -4.05 7.52 6.15
N LEU A 289 -2.71 7.59 6.09
CA LEU A 289 -1.91 8.42 7.00
C LEU A 289 -2.34 9.88 7.00
N PHE A 290 -2.54 10.47 5.81
CA PHE A 290 -2.96 11.87 5.71
C PHE A 290 -4.40 12.14 6.15
N SER A 291 -5.25 11.12 6.21
CA SER A 291 -6.62 11.23 6.76
C SER A 291 -6.68 11.09 8.29
N SER A 292 -5.62 10.52 8.89
CA SER A 292 -5.55 10.21 10.32
C SER A 292 -5.37 11.46 11.17
N ARG A 293 -6.14 11.56 12.26
CA ARG A 293 -6.01 12.64 13.25
C ARG A 293 -4.86 12.40 14.23
N ASN A 294 -4.38 11.15 14.28
CA ASN A 294 -3.21 10.72 15.04
C ASN A 294 -1.98 10.54 14.17
N ASN A 295 -1.94 11.20 13.02
CA ASN A 295 -0.81 11.15 12.13
C ASN A 295 0.44 11.69 12.84
N ILE A 296 1.49 10.86 12.92
CA ILE A 296 2.80 11.21 13.49
C ILE A 296 3.36 12.50 12.85
N LEU A 297 3.05 12.75 11.58
CA LEU A 297 3.48 13.96 10.88
C LEU A 297 2.87 15.22 11.48
N LEU A 298 1.66 15.19 12.03
CA LEU A 298 1.11 16.34 12.75
C LEU A 298 2.03 16.73 13.94
N TRP A 299 2.58 15.75 14.66
CA TRP A 299 3.48 15.97 15.81
C TRP A 299 4.86 16.54 15.43
N ILE A 300 5.34 16.21 14.23
CA ILE A 300 6.69 16.59 13.79
C ILE A 300 6.67 17.86 12.95
N THR A 301 5.64 18.09 12.15
CA THR A 301 5.59 19.20 11.19
C THR A 301 4.91 20.44 11.72
N ASP A 302 4.05 20.32 12.74
CA ASP A 302 3.18 21.40 13.22
C ASP A 302 2.28 21.99 12.11
N TRP A 303 1.98 21.18 11.09
CA TRP A 303 1.05 21.57 10.04
C TRP A 303 -0.38 21.33 10.50
N PRO A 304 -1.33 22.21 10.14
CA PRO A 304 -2.72 22.02 10.53
C PRO A 304 -3.29 20.77 9.85
N PHE A 305 -4.16 20.04 10.54
CA PHE A 305 -4.82 18.84 10.01
C PHE A 305 -5.57 19.10 8.69
N SER A 306 -6.09 20.31 8.51
CA SER A 306 -6.71 20.74 7.24
C SER A 306 -5.76 20.65 6.05
N THR A 307 -4.45 20.88 6.22
CA THR A 307 -3.44 20.70 5.18
C THR A 307 -3.29 19.23 4.81
N PHE A 308 -3.18 18.33 5.79
CA PHE A 308 -3.10 16.90 5.52
C PHE A 308 -4.36 16.36 4.84
N LEU A 309 -5.55 16.89 5.17
CA LEU A 309 -6.77 16.56 4.45
C LEU A 309 -6.74 17.03 2.97
N VAL A 310 -6.08 18.15 2.65
CA VAL A 310 -5.84 18.55 1.25
C VAL A 310 -4.96 17.51 0.57
N LEU A 311 -3.85 17.11 1.21
CA LEU A 311 -2.93 16.12 0.66
C LEU A 311 -3.62 14.76 0.46
N HIS A 312 -4.35 14.27 1.46
CA HIS A 312 -5.16 13.04 1.39
C HIS A 312 -6.03 13.01 0.14
N ARG A 313 -6.78 14.09 -0.14
CA ARG A 313 -7.66 14.14 -1.33
C ARG A 313 -6.89 14.04 -2.65
N TRP A 314 -5.70 14.63 -2.74
CA TRP A 314 -4.90 14.57 -3.96
C TRP A 314 -4.17 13.24 -4.13
N VAL A 315 -3.62 12.68 -3.04
CA VAL A 315 -3.02 11.33 -3.05
C VAL A 315 -4.08 10.28 -3.38
N ALA A 316 -5.28 10.37 -2.80
CA ALA A 316 -6.39 9.46 -3.10
C ALA A 316 -6.80 9.49 -4.59
N ARG A 317 -6.84 10.68 -5.21
CA ARG A 317 -7.11 10.82 -6.65
C ARG A 317 -6.03 10.18 -7.51
N LEU A 318 -4.76 10.35 -7.14
CA LEU A 318 -3.65 9.72 -7.84
C LEU A 318 -3.66 8.20 -7.69
N CYS A 319 -3.93 7.69 -6.48
CA CYS A 319 -4.11 6.27 -6.22
C CYS A 319 -5.21 5.66 -7.12
N ALA A 320 -6.40 6.29 -7.15
CA ALA A 320 -7.48 5.86 -8.01
C ALA A 320 -7.15 5.99 -9.52
N LEU A 321 -6.48 7.07 -9.94
CA LEU A 321 -6.06 7.24 -11.33
C LEU A 321 -5.10 6.13 -11.78
N HIS A 322 -4.13 5.79 -10.94
CA HIS A 322 -3.22 4.68 -11.21
C HIS A 322 -3.94 3.33 -11.27
N ALA A 323 -4.92 3.08 -10.41
CA ALA A 323 -5.76 1.87 -10.46
C ALA A 323 -6.59 1.78 -11.77
N ILE A 324 -7.11 2.92 -12.25
CA ILE A 324 -7.82 3.00 -13.54
C ILE A 324 -6.87 2.71 -14.70
N VAL A 325 -5.68 3.32 -14.71
CA VAL A 325 -4.68 3.07 -15.76
C VAL A 325 -4.23 1.61 -15.75
N HIS A 326 -3.97 1.05 -14.56
CA HIS A 326 -3.68 -0.38 -14.37
C HIS A 326 -4.75 -1.25 -15.02
N SER A 327 -6.02 -1.00 -14.69
CA SER A 327 -7.15 -1.79 -15.19
C SER A 327 -7.30 -1.69 -16.71
N ILE A 328 -7.23 -0.49 -17.29
CA ILE A 328 -7.40 -0.27 -18.73
C ILE A 328 -6.24 -0.90 -19.52
N THR A 329 -5.01 -0.72 -19.06
CA THR A 329 -3.82 -1.21 -19.76
C THR A 329 -3.72 -2.73 -19.72
N LEU A 330 -4.03 -3.36 -18.57
CA LEU A 330 -4.09 -4.82 -18.49
C LEU A 330 -5.27 -5.39 -19.29
N LEU A 331 -6.43 -4.75 -19.27
CA LEU A 331 -7.54 -5.16 -20.12
C LEU A 331 -7.13 -5.17 -21.60
N ALA A 332 -6.51 -4.09 -22.09
CA ALA A 332 -6.04 -4.00 -23.47
C ALA A 332 -4.97 -5.04 -23.80
N ALA A 333 -4.00 -5.26 -22.90
CA ALA A 333 -2.94 -6.26 -23.10
C ALA A 333 -3.51 -7.69 -23.20
N TYR A 334 -4.47 -8.04 -22.34
CA TYR A 334 -5.07 -9.38 -22.29
C TYR A 334 -6.10 -9.62 -23.41
N ILE A 335 -6.78 -8.58 -23.90
CA ILE A 335 -7.57 -8.65 -25.13
C ILE A 335 -6.66 -8.91 -26.32
N SER A 336 -5.53 -8.20 -26.42
CA SER A 336 -4.53 -8.43 -27.49
C SER A 336 -3.91 -9.82 -27.41
N LEU A 337 -3.80 -10.41 -26.21
CA LEU A 337 -3.32 -11.77 -26.01
C LEU A 337 -4.39 -12.83 -26.36
N GLY A 338 -5.67 -12.46 -26.34
CA GLY A 338 -6.80 -13.35 -26.59
C GLY A 338 -7.28 -14.14 -25.37
N THR A 339 -6.75 -13.88 -24.17
CA THR A 339 -7.10 -14.63 -22.94
C THR A 339 -8.11 -13.92 -22.05
N TYR A 340 -8.50 -12.68 -22.37
CA TYR A 340 -9.43 -11.90 -21.56
C TYR A 340 -10.72 -12.65 -21.19
N TYR A 341 -11.39 -13.27 -22.17
CA TYR A 341 -12.67 -13.96 -21.95
C TYR A 341 -12.57 -15.17 -21.01
N THR A 342 -11.40 -15.79 -20.88
CA THR A 342 -11.16 -16.84 -19.89
C THR A 342 -10.72 -16.26 -18.55
N ASP A 343 -9.92 -15.19 -18.58
CA ASP A 343 -9.27 -14.64 -17.41
C ASP A 343 -10.21 -13.79 -16.54
N VAL A 344 -11.21 -13.12 -17.13
CA VAL A 344 -12.19 -12.30 -16.40
C VAL A 344 -12.98 -13.07 -15.34
N HIS A 345 -13.10 -14.39 -15.48
CA HIS A 345 -13.76 -15.27 -14.52
C HIS A 345 -12.84 -15.75 -13.40
N LYS A 346 -11.52 -15.45 -13.46
CA LYS A 346 -10.59 -15.81 -12.40
C LYS A 346 -10.80 -14.91 -11.18
N PRO A 347 -10.69 -15.44 -9.95
CA PRO A 347 -10.96 -14.67 -8.73
C PRO A 347 -10.17 -13.36 -8.63
N TYR A 348 -8.89 -13.35 -9.01
CA TYR A 348 -8.06 -12.14 -8.93
C TYR A 348 -8.57 -11.02 -9.86
N TRP A 349 -9.09 -11.35 -11.06
CA TRP A 349 -9.68 -10.36 -11.97
C TRP A 349 -10.96 -9.77 -11.40
N ILE A 350 -11.83 -10.62 -10.84
CA ILE A 350 -13.09 -10.19 -10.22
C ILE A 350 -12.79 -9.21 -9.08
N TRP A 351 -11.86 -9.55 -8.18
CA TRP A 351 -11.47 -8.66 -7.08
C TRP A 351 -10.83 -7.35 -7.57
N GLY A 352 -10.04 -7.38 -8.64
CA GLY A 352 -9.49 -6.16 -9.26
C GLY A 352 -10.57 -5.24 -9.82
N ILE A 353 -11.62 -5.80 -10.42
CA ILE A 353 -12.80 -5.03 -10.89
C ILE A 353 -13.54 -4.42 -9.70
N VAL A 354 -13.84 -5.23 -8.68
CA VAL A 354 -14.55 -4.77 -7.46
C VAL A 354 -13.78 -3.62 -6.80
N GLU A 355 -12.48 -3.77 -6.61
CA GLU A 355 -11.63 -2.74 -5.99
C GLU A 355 -11.66 -1.42 -6.80
N THR A 356 -11.47 -1.51 -8.12
CA THR A 356 -11.47 -0.33 -9.00
C THR A 356 -12.82 0.39 -8.95
N LEU A 357 -13.93 -0.35 -8.94
CA LEU A 357 -15.26 0.23 -8.78
C LEU A 357 -15.43 0.88 -7.41
N CYS A 358 -14.96 0.26 -6.33
CA CYS A 358 -15.01 0.84 -4.98
C CYS A 358 -14.17 2.14 -4.90
N LEU A 359 -12.98 2.19 -5.51
CA LEU A 359 -12.16 3.41 -5.60
C LEU A 359 -12.88 4.53 -6.37
N LEU A 360 -13.54 4.20 -7.48
CA LEU A 360 -14.35 5.16 -8.24
C LEU A 360 -15.54 5.68 -7.42
N LEU A 361 -16.25 4.79 -6.72
CA LEU A 361 -17.35 5.16 -5.84
C LEU A 361 -16.88 6.03 -4.68
N LEU A 362 -15.71 5.74 -4.08
CA LEU A 362 -15.07 6.58 -3.06
C LEU A 362 -14.83 7.99 -3.58
N LEU A 363 -14.32 8.16 -4.81
CA LEU A 363 -14.13 9.48 -5.41
C LEU A 363 -15.47 10.19 -5.67
N ALA A 364 -16.43 9.50 -6.26
CA ALA A 364 -17.74 10.06 -6.60
C ALA A 364 -18.48 10.55 -5.34
N GLN A 365 -18.54 9.73 -4.29
CA GLN A 365 -19.23 10.08 -3.06
C GLN A 365 -18.47 11.13 -2.21
N SER A 366 -17.18 11.31 -2.45
CA SER A 366 -16.36 12.35 -1.79
C SER A 366 -16.52 13.75 -2.38
N VAL A 367 -17.31 13.92 -3.45
CA VAL A 367 -17.60 15.24 -4.03
C VAL A 367 -18.30 16.13 -3.01
N LEU A 368 -17.95 17.42 -3.01
CA LEU A 368 -18.43 18.38 -1.99
C LEU A 368 -19.95 18.48 -1.93
N TRP A 369 -20.63 18.31 -3.06
CA TRP A 369 -22.10 18.31 -3.13
C TRP A 369 -22.71 17.21 -2.24
N LEU A 370 -22.30 15.94 -2.43
CA LEU A 370 -22.80 14.81 -1.62
C LEU A 370 -22.43 14.96 -0.15
N ARG A 371 -21.20 15.39 0.13
CA ARG A 371 -20.74 15.63 1.50
C ARG A 371 -21.52 16.69 2.26
N ARG A 372 -22.01 17.72 1.56
CA ARG A 372 -22.85 18.77 2.14
C ARG A 372 -24.29 18.32 2.31
N ALA A 373 -24.78 17.45 1.43
CA ALA A 373 -26.13 16.91 1.52
C ALA A 373 -26.31 16.00 2.75
N SER A 374 -25.35 15.10 3.00
CA SER A 374 -25.33 14.29 4.22
C SER A 374 -23.91 13.85 4.59
N TYR A 375 -23.35 14.46 5.63
CA TYR A 375 -22.00 14.14 6.09
C TYR A 375 -21.91 12.73 6.70
N GLU A 376 -22.93 12.31 7.44
CA GLU A 376 -22.95 11.00 8.10
C GLU A 376 -23.00 9.85 7.10
N VAL A 377 -23.84 9.98 6.07
CA VAL A 377 -23.92 8.99 4.99
C VAL A 377 -22.59 8.92 4.24
N PHE A 378 -22.00 10.07 3.89
CA PHE A 378 -20.68 10.13 3.30
C PHE A 378 -19.64 9.39 4.16
N LEU A 379 -19.57 9.68 5.46
CA LEU A 379 -18.55 9.12 6.34
C LEU A 379 -18.68 7.59 6.48
N ILE A 380 -19.90 7.09 6.74
CA ILE A 380 -20.15 5.65 6.89
C ILE A 380 -19.84 4.93 5.58
N LEU A 381 -20.37 5.42 4.46
CA LEU A 381 -20.13 4.83 3.14
C LEU A 381 -18.64 4.85 2.79
N HIS A 382 -17.90 5.91 3.13
CA HIS A 382 -16.47 6.02 2.90
C HIS A 382 -15.68 4.96 3.66
N ILE A 383 -16.01 4.73 4.93
CA ILE A 383 -15.35 3.71 5.74
C ILE A 383 -15.66 2.31 5.19
N VAL A 384 -16.94 2.02 4.90
CA VAL A 384 -17.34 0.71 4.35
C VAL A 384 -16.63 0.42 3.04
N LEU A 385 -16.67 1.36 2.08
CA LEU A 385 -15.99 1.20 0.80
C LEU A 385 -14.47 1.06 0.97
N THR A 386 -13.87 1.77 1.92
CA THR A 386 -12.43 1.65 2.22
C THR A 386 -12.08 0.25 2.73
N VAL A 387 -12.92 -0.36 3.58
CA VAL A 387 -12.76 -1.76 4.00
C VAL A 387 -12.84 -2.69 2.79
N PHE A 388 -13.81 -2.49 1.90
CA PHE A 388 -13.93 -3.28 0.66
C PHE A 388 -12.71 -3.12 -0.25
N VAL A 389 -12.13 -1.92 -0.37
CA VAL A 389 -10.88 -1.72 -1.11
C VAL A 389 -9.74 -2.52 -0.48
N ILE A 390 -9.52 -2.40 0.83
CA ILE A 390 -8.40 -3.09 1.51
C ILE A 390 -8.53 -4.61 1.41
N VAL A 391 -9.74 -5.14 1.64
CA VAL A 391 -10.04 -6.58 1.51
C VAL A 391 -9.94 -7.02 0.04
N GLY A 392 -10.39 -6.19 -0.89
CA GLY A 392 -10.28 -6.41 -2.33
C GLY A 392 -8.83 -6.49 -2.79
N CYS A 393 -7.98 -5.54 -2.38
CA CYS A 393 -6.53 -5.56 -2.64
C CYS A 393 -5.90 -6.86 -2.15
N TRP A 394 -6.28 -7.31 -0.94
CA TRP A 394 -5.76 -8.54 -0.34
C TRP A 394 -6.10 -9.75 -1.20
N TYR A 395 -7.37 -9.92 -1.56
CA TYR A 395 -7.79 -11.06 -2.37
C TYR A 395 -7.29 -10.96 -3.81
N HIS A 396 -7.18 -9.76 -4.39
CA HIS A 396 -6.60 -9.55 -5.71
C HIS A 396 -5.16 -10.07 -5.78
N VAL A 397 -4.32 -9.70 -4.82
CA VAL A 397 -2.93 -10.18 -4.73
C VAL A 397 -2.88 -11.66 -4.39
N TYR A 398 -3.65 -12.09 -3.37
CA TYR A 398 -3.63 -13.46 -2.88
C TYR A 398 -4.01 -14.48 -3.97
N PHE A 399 -5.06 -14.20 -4.74
CA PHE A 399 -5.49 -15.11 -5.82
C PHE A 399 -4.62 -15.02 -7.07
N TRP A 400 -3.91 -13.91 -7.28
CA TRP A 400 -2.94 -13.82 -8.38
C TRP A 400 -1.65 -14.57 -8.05
N LYS A 401 -1.06 -14.27 -6.88
CA LYS A 401 0.20 -14.89 -6.43
C LYS A 401 0.23 -14.99 -4.90
N PRO A 402 -0.21 -16.13 -4.32
CA PRO A 402 -0.30 -16.29 -2.88
C PRO A 402 1.04 -16.09 -2.18
N PHE A 403 1.04 -15.32 -1.09
CA PHE A 403 2.18 -15.12 -0.19
C PHE A 403 3.47 -14.70 -0.91
N SER A 404 3.34 -13.79 -1.86
CA SER A 404 4.49 -13.17 -2.53
C SER A 404 5.43 -12.46 -1.55
N GLY A 405 4.86 -11.95 -0.44
CA GLY A 405 5.58 -11.22 0.60
C GLY A 405 5.95 -9.79 0.21
N VAL A 406 5.51 -9.32 -0.96
CA VAL A 406 5.89 -8.03 -1.55
C VAL A 406 4.72 -7.07 -1.53
N TYR A 407 3.61 -7.45 -2.16
CA TYR A 407 2.44 -6.56 -2.30
C TYR A 407 1.64 -6.50 -1.00
N GLU A 408 1.65 -7.58 -0.22
CA GLU A 408 0.99 -7.68 1.08
C GLU A 408 1.57 -6.68 2.09
N LEU A 409 2.85 -6.31 1.96
CA LEU A 409 3.50 -5.29 2.80
C LEU A 409 2.78 -3.94 2.75
N TRP A 410 2.30 -3.54 1.57
CA TRP A 410 1.52 -2.30 1.42
C TRP A 410 0.21 -2.35 2.19
N ILE A 411 -0.49 -3.49 2.12
CA ILE A 411 -1.73 -3.71 2.86
C ILE A 411 -1.47 -3.73 4.37
N TYR A 412 -0.40 -4.40 4.82
CA TYR A 412 0.01 -4.39 6.23
C TYR A 412 0.31 -2.98 6.73
N MET A 413 0.97 -2.14 5.93
CA MET A 413 1.21 -0.73 6.27
C MET A 413 -0.09 0.07 6.38
N VAL A 414 -1.05 -0.12 5.47
CA VAL A 414 -2.38 0.51 5.56
C VAL A 414 -3.06 0.12 6.87
N CYS A 415 -3.13 -1.17 7.17
CA CYS A 415 -3.74 -1.71 8.38
C CYS A 415 -3.04 -1.19 9.64
N ALA A 416 -1.71 -1.14 9.65
CA ALA A 416 -0.93 -0.63 10.77
C ALA A 416 -1.22 0.84 11.06
N VAL A 417 -1.21 1.70 10.02
CA VAL A 417 -1.51 3.13 10.16
C VAL A 417 -2.95 3.35 10.64
N TRP A 418 -3.90 2.59 10.07
CA TRP A 418 -5.31 2.74 10.43
C TRP A 418 -5.58 2.28 11.86
N PHE A 419 -5.05 1.11 12.24
CA PHE A 419 -5.20 0.57 13.58
C PHE A 419 -4.53 1.47 14.63
N PHE A 420 -3.33 1.98 14.34
CA PHE A 420 -2.64 2.93 15.20
C PHE A 420 -3.50 4.18 15.49
N ASP A 421 -4.13 4.76 14.47
CA ASP A 421 -5.04 5.90 14.65
C ASP A 421 -6.21 5.57 15.58
N ARG A 422 -6.83 4.41 15.38
CA ARG A 422 -7.99 3.98 16.18
C ARG A 422 -7.59 3.66 17.62
N LEU A 423 -6.47 2.99 17.82
CA LEU A 423 -5.95 2.66 19.14
C LEU A 423 -5.67 3.92 19.97
N PHE A 424 -4.95 4.90 19.41
CA PHE A 424 -4.63 6.14 20.13
C PHE A 424 -5.87 6.96 20.49
N ARG A 425 -6.89 6.92 19.64
CA ARG A 425 -8.18 7.54 19.92
C ARG A 425 -8.85 6.89 21.13
N VAL A 426 -8.95 5.56 21.17
CA VAL A 426 -9.51 4.82 22.30
C VAL A 426 -8.71 5.07 23.58
N LEU A 427 -7.37 5.08 23.52
CA LEU A 427 -6.52 5.33 24.68
C LEU A 427 -6.70 6.74 25.27
N ARG A 428 -6.88 7.77 24.44
CA ARG A 428 -7.14 9.14 24.92
C ARG A 428 -8.51 9.30 25.54
N VAL A 429 -9.50 8.71 24.89
CA VAL A 429 -10.88 8.65 25.37
C VAL A 429 -10.91 7.96 26.75
N ALA A 430 -10.30 6.78 26.88
CA ALA A 430 -10.16 6.06 28.14
C ALA A 430 -9.38 6.83 29.22
N LYS A 431 -8.33 7.57 28.84
CA LYS A 431 -7.53 8.40 29.77
C LYS A 431 -8.36 9.53 30.37
N ASN A 432 -9.16 10.22 29.56
CA ASN A 432 -9.95 11.36 30.02
C ASN A 432 -11.25 10.91 30.69
N GLY A 433 -11.81 9.78 30.27
CA GLY A 433 -13.05 9.19 30.77
C GLY A 433 -14.28 10.03 30.43
N ILE A 434 -15.42 9.56 30.94
CA ILE A 434 -16.69 10.28 30.87
C ILE A 434 -16.66 11.40 31.91
N ARG A 435 -17.02 12.61 31.49
CA ARG A 435 -17.04 13.85 32.28
C ARG A 435 -18.41 14.49 32.21
N GLN A 436 -18.82 15.14 33.29
CA GLN A 436 -20.00 15.98 33.25
C GLN A 436 -19.63 17.40 32.80
N ALA A 437 -20.47 17.95 31.92
CA ALA A 437 -20.38 19.29 31.39
C ALA A 437 -21.67 20.05 31.67
N SER A 438 -21.54 21.30 32.10
CA SER A 438 -22.67 22.23 32.20
C SER A 438 -22.75 23.06 30.93
N VAL A 439 -23.95 23.10 30.35
CA VAL A 439 -24.25 23.88 29.14
C VAL A 439 -24.75 25.26 29.55
N VAL A 440 -24.11 26.31 29.03
CA VAL A 440 -24.52 27.70 29.21
C VAL A 440 -24.79 28.32 27.86
N GLU A 441 -26.04 28.72 27.62
CA GLU A 441 -26.41 29.46 26.43
C GLU A 441 -25.94 30.92 26.57
N LEU A 442 -25.07 31.38 25.66
CA LEU A 442 -24.60 32.78 25.63
C LEU A 442 -25.44 33.62 24.66
N SER A 443 -25.90 33.00 23.57
CA SER A 443 -26.83 33.57 22.60
C SER A 443 -27.53 32.45 21.81
N ASN A 444 -28.52 32.79 20.99
CA ASN A 444 -29.23 31.84 20.11
C ASN A 444 -28.30 31.05 19.16
N GLU A 445 -27.06 31.51 18.94
CA GLU A 445 -26.10 30.89 18.03
C GLU A 445 -24.84 30.36 18.74
N ILE A 446 -24.67 30.66 20.04
CA ILE A 446 -23.43 30.39 20.77
C ILE A 446 -23.76 29.72 22.10
N VAL A 447 -23.23 28.50 22.25
CA VAL A 447 -23.31 27.71 23.47
C VAL A 447 -21.90 27.54 24.05
N ARG A 448 -21.76 27.78 25.35
CA ARG A 448 -20.56 27.49 26.13
C ARG A 448 -20.74 26.15 26.86
N LEU A 449 -19.73 25.29 26.76
CA LEU A 449 -19.67 24.02 27.48
C LEU A 449 -18.57 24.11 28.55
N ASP A 450 -18.95 24.09 29.82
CA ASP A 450 -18.00 24.08 30.94
C ASP A 450 -17.82 22.65 31.45
N ILE A 451 -16.63 22.08 31.24
CA ILE A 451 -16.31 20.69 31.61
C ILE A 451 -15.45 20.67 32.88
N SER A 452 -15.97 20.04 33.93
CA SER A 452 -15.28 19.97 35.22
C SER A 452 -14.20 18.88 35.23
N GLY A 453 -13.08 19.13 35.93
CA GLY A 453 -12.03 18.13 36.16
C GLY A 453 -11.09 17.85 34.98
N VAL A 454 -11.15 18.66 33.92
CA VAL A 454 -10.21 18.60 32.79
C VAL A 454 -9.34 19.85 32.81
N ARG A 455 -8.01 19.65 32.89
CA ARG A 455 -7.05 20.77 32.79
C ARG A 455 -6.74 21.03 31.32
N TRP A 456 -7.26 22.12 30.81
CA TRP A 456 -6.95 22.59 29.45
C TRP A 456 -5.59 23.29 29.41
N LEU A 457 -4.87 23.15 28.30
CA LEU A 457 -3.76 24.04 27.99
C LEU A 457 -4.32 25.43 27.72
N SER A 458 -3.78 26.43 28.40
CA SER A 458 -4.26 27.81 28.38
C SER A 458 -3.82 28.61 27.16
N THR A 459 -3.29 27.95 26.14
CA THR A 459 -2.78 28.56 24.92
C THR A 459 -3.91 28.80 23.90
N PRO A 460 -4.00 29.99 23.27
CA PRO A 460 -4.98 30.25 22.22
C PRO A 460 -4.82 29.32 21.01
N GLY A 461 -5.93 29.00 20.34
CA GLY A 461 -5.94 28.22 19.08
C GLY A 461 -6.14 26.71 19.26
N TYR A 462 -6.28 26.22 20.49
CA TYR A 462 -6.52 24.81 20.77
C TYR A 462 -8.00 24.47 20.61
N HIS A 463 -8.27 23.23 20.20
CA HIS A 463 -9.60 22.67 20.10
C HIS A 463 -9.62 21.25 20.66
N ALA A 464 -10.78 20.84 21.19
CA ALA A 464 -11.03 19.49 21.67
C ALA A 464 -12.10 18.82 20.80
N TYR A 465 -12.03 17.50 20.66
CA TYR A 465 -13.13 16.72 20.12
C TYR A 465 -13.94 16.15 21.26
N ILE A 466 -15.25 16.39 21.23
CA ILE A 466 -16.15 16.02 22.32
C ILE A 466 -17.22 15.08 21.77
N TYR A 467 -17.51 14.03 22.53
CA TYR A 467 -18.55 13.04 22.25
C TYR A 467 -19.74 13.27 23.19
N PHE A 468 -20.95 13.14 22.67
CA PHE A 468 -22.20 13.37 23.40
C PHE A 468 -23.01 12.06 23.52
N PRO A 469 -22.56 11.07 24.31
CA PRO A 469 -23.24 9.78 24.41
C PRO A 469 -24.69 9.90 24.92
N THR A 470 -25.02 10.93 25.69
CA THR A 470 -26.39 11.18 26.20
C THR A 470 -27.32 11.81 25.16
N LEU A 471 -26.80 12.68 24.28
CA LEU A 471 -27.61 13.31 23.22
C LEU A 471 -27.82 12.37 22.03
N GLN A 472 -26.84 11.51 21.75
CA GLN A 472 -26.88 10.57 20.64
C GLN A 472 -26.49 9.15 21.09
N PRO A 473 -27.37 8.45 21.82
CA PRO A 473 -27.08 7.11 22.37
C PRO A 473 -26.76 6.06 21.31
N PHE A 474 -27.29 6.23 20.09
CA PHE A 474 -27.07 5.33 18.96
C PHE A 474 -25.82 5.66 18.14
N LEU A 475 -25.16 6.80 18.41
CA LEU A 475 -23.98 7.27 17.69
C LEU A 475 -22.89 7.78 18.66
N PRO A 476 -22.53 7.04 19.73
CA PRO A 476 -21.60 7.51 20.76
C PRO A 476 -20.17 7.74 20.23
N TRP A 477 -19.86 7.29 19.02
CA TRP A 477 -18.57 7.52 18.34
C TRP A 477 -18.50 8.84 17.55
N GLN A 478 -19.62 9.56 17.42
CA GLN A 478 -19.64 10.91 16.84
C GLN A 478 -18.93 11.88 17.76
N ASN A 479 -18.07 12.70 17.18
CA ASN A 479 -17.33 13.71 17.90
C ASN A 479 -17.28 14.99 17.11
N HIS A 480 -17.31 16.09 17.83
CA HIS A 480 -17.40 17.42 17.25
C HIS A 480 -16.25 18.28 17.78
N PRO A 481 -15.57 19.05 16.90
CA PRO A 481 -14.52 19.96 17.33
C PRO A 481 -15.12 21.18 18.02
N PHE A 482 -14.63 21.50 19.22
CA PHE A 482 -14.92 22.73 19.95
C PHE A 482 -13.63 23.49 20.22
N SER A 483 -13.65 24.80 19.96
CA SER A 483 -12.55 25.69 20.35
C SER A 483 -12.51 25.83 21.87
N ILE A 484 -11.31 25.71 22.44
CA ILE A 484 -11.12 25.85 23.88
C ILE A 484 -10.94 27.34 24.20
N THR A 485 -11.68 27.82 25.20
CA THR A 485 -11.52 29.17 25.76
C THR A 485 -11.00 29.08 27.19
N ASN A 486 -10.13 30.02 27.57
CA ASN A 486 -9.58 30.06 28.92
C ASN A 486 -10.63 30.61 29.89
N THR A 487 -11.00 29.82 30.90
CA THR A 487 -11.96 30.19 31.94
C THR A 487 -11.56 31.46 32.70
N ALA A 488 -10.27 31.77 32.85
CA ALA A 488 -9.80 33.00 33.48
C ALA A 488 -10.19 34.26 32.68
N LEU A 489 -10.32 34.16 31.34
CA LEU A 489 -10.80 35.28 30.51
C LEU A 489 -12.30 35.55 30.68
N LEU A 490 -13.03 34.59 31.25
CA LEU A 490 -14.49 34.67 31.43
C LEU A 490 -14.88 35.09 32.85
N GLN A 491 -13.95 35.14 33.80
CA GLN A 491 -14.20 35.56 35.18
C GLN A 491 -14.43 37.08 35.33
N GLY A 492 -14.16 37.87 34.28
CA GLY A 492 -14.27 39.34 34.30
C GLY A 492 -15.70 39.91 34.28
N THR A 493 -16.74 39.09 34.08
CA THR A 493 -18.12 39.59 33.88
C THR A 493 -19.15 39.07 34.89
N SER A 494 -18.78 38.16 35.80
CA SER A 494 -19.74 37.61 36.78
C SER A 494 -19.93 38.46 38.05
N ALA A 495 -19.34 39.66 38.13
CA ALA A 495 -19.57 40.59 39.24
C ALA A 495 -20.80 41.50 39.05
N ALA A 496 -21.50 41.43 37.91
CA ALA A 496 -22.72 42.21 37.66
C ALA A 496 -23.85 41.29 37.16
N GLY A 497 -24.65 40.81 38.12
CA GLY A 497 -26.02 40.28 38.03
C GLY A 497 -26.53 39.67 36.73
N SER A 498 -26.72 38.34 36.74
CA SER A 498 -27.96 37.73 36.24
C SER A 498 -28.14 36.32 36.80
N SER A 499 -29.29 36.09 37.44
CA SER A 499 -29.79 34.76 37.77
C SER A 499 -30.34 34.12 36.50
N HIS A 500 -29.61 33.21 35.87
CA HIS A 500 -30.16 32.34 34.83
C HIS A 500 -30.37 30.92 35.37
N THR A 501 -31.64 30.60 35.56
CA THR A 501 -32.18 29.26 35.75
C THR A 501 -32.21 28.52 34.42
N GLY A 502 -31.48 27.41 34.29
CA GLY A 502 -31.55 26.53 33.13
C GLY A 502 -30.24 25.86 32.73
N GLY A 503 -29.50 25.26 33.67
CA GLY A 503 -28.32 24.45 33.34
C GLY A 503 -28.70 23.00 33.07
N ALA A 504 -28.57 22.55 31.83
CA ALA A 504 -28.59 21.12 31.52
C ALA A 504 -27.20 20.52 31.81
N VAL A 505 -27.17 19.39 32.53
CA VAL A 505 -25.94 18.62 32.78
C VAL A 505 -25.86 17.52 31.74
N LEU A 506 -24.78 17.49 30.95
CA LEU A 506 -24.53 16.46 29.95
C LEU A 506 -23.29 15.66 30.34
N GLU A 507 -23.37 14.33 30.23
CA GLU A 507 -22.19 13.47 30.26
C GLU A 507 -21.55 13.42 28.87
N LEU A 508 -20.26 13.76 28.82
CA LEU A 508 -19.45 13.90 27.62
C LEU A 508 -18.19 13.07 27.76
N GLU A 509 -17.73 12.49 26.65
CA GLU A 509 -16.40 11.92 26.57
C GLU A 509 -15.47 12.93 25.89
N VAL A 510 -14.29 13.16 26.43
CA VAL A 510 -13.38 14.21 25.95
C VAL A 510 -12.17 13.58 25.27
N ASP A 511 -12.00 13.84 23.98
CA ASP A 511 -10.77 13.60 23.23
C ASP A 511 -10.08 14.94 22.97
N ALA A 512 -9.41 15.44 24.01
CA ALA A 512 -8.69 16.70 23.96
C ALA A 512 -7.40 16.56 23.15
N PHE A 513 -7.23 17.41 22.13
CA PHE A 513 -5.95 17.60 21.47
C PHE A 513 -5.15 18.68 22.22
N SER A 514 -4.00 18.29 22.75
CA SER A 514 -2.92 19.23 23.05
C SER A 514 -2.01 19.31 21.83
N TRP A 515 -2.01 20.43 21.11
CA TRP A 515 -0.92 20.76 20.20
C TRP A 515 0.10 21.63 20.90
#